data_AF-X0Y6X8-F1
#
_entry.id   AF-X0Y6X8-F1
#
_cell.length_a   1.000
_cell.length_b   1.000
_cell.length_c   1.000
_cell.angle_alpha   90.00
_cell.angle_beta   90.00
_cell.angle_gamma   90.00
#
_symmetry.space_group_name_H-M   'P 1'
#
loop_
_entity.id
_entity.type
_entity.pdbx_description
1 polymer ?
#
loop_
_entity_poly.entity_id
_entity_poly.type
_entity_poly.pdbx_seq_one_letter_code
_entity_poly.pdbx_strand_id
1 'polypeptide(L)' 'DELIVASTIKWQLSRLSAVDKSILRLAVYQLKFCPDIPPRVVINEAIELAKKFSTNKSPAFVNGVLDAVLRKLKAQND' A
#
# COMPACT_ATOMS: atom_id res chain seq x y z
N ASP A 1 1.94 6.79 -7.96
CA ASP A 1 1.93 5.40 -8.49
C ASP A 1 3.30 4.77 -8.65
N GLU A 2 4.32 5.49 -9.12
CA GLU A 2 5.66 4.93 -9.35
C GLU A 2 6.23 4.16 -8.14
N LEU A 3 6.09 4.71 -6.93
CA LEU A 3 6.54 4.04 -5.70
C LEU A 3 5.82 2.71 -5.45
N ILE A 4 4.54 2.63 -5.79
CA ILE A 4 3.75 1.39 -5.70
C ILE A 4 4.28 0.39 -6.74
N VAL A 5 4.46 0.80 -7.99
CA VAL A 5 5.00 -0.05 -9.08
C VAL A 5 6.39 -0.59 -8.70
N ALA A 6 7.28 0.27 -8.21
CA ALA A 6 8.62 -0.10 -7.80
C ALA A 6 8.64 -1.08 -6.61
N SER A 7 7.53 -1.17 -5.87
CA SER A 7 7.35 -2.03 -4.70
C SER A 7 6.63 -3.34 -5.03
N THR A 8 6.23 -3.54 -6.28
CA THR A 8 5.60 -4.78 -6.78
C THR A 8 6.56 -5.55 -7.67
N ILE A 9 7.01 -6.74 -7.25
CA ILE A 9 8.02 -7.52 -8.00
C ILE A 9 7.42 -8.31 -9.17
N LYS A 10 6.15 -8.72 -9.08
CA LYS A 10 5.49 -9.62 -10.07
C LYS A 10 4.12 -9.13 -10.56
N TRP A 11 3.63 -8.01 -10.05
CA TRP A 11 2.26 -7.55 -10.32
C TRP A 11 2.28 -6.26 -11.12
N GLN A 12 1.71 -6.30 -12.32
CA GLN A 12 1.43 -5.07 -13.06
C GLN A 12 0.28 -4.34 -12.38
N LEU A 13 0.50 -3.07 -12.04
CA LEU A 13 -0.50 -2.18 -11.43
C LEU A 13 -1.77 -2.07 -12.30
N SER A 14 -1.67 -2.31 -13.61
CA SER A 14 -2.80 -2.40 -14.54
C SER A 14 -3.79 -3.52 -14.19
N ARG A 15 -3.33 -4.64 -13.61
CA ARG A 15 -4.15 -5.82 -13.27
C ARG A 15 -4.89 -5.72 -11.94
N LEU A 16 -4.60 -4.68 -11.15
CA LEU A 16 -5.30 -4.46 -9.89
C LEU A 16 -6.73 -3.99 -10.14
N SER A 17 -7.64 -4.36 -9.24
CA SER A 17 -8.98 -3.78 -9.23
C SER A 17 -8.88 -2.27 -8.98
N ALA A 18 -9.88 -1.50 -9.42
CA ALA A 18 -9.93 -0.07 -9.12
C ALA A 18 -9.90 0.20 -7.61
N VAL A 19 -10.51 -0.68 -6.81
CA VAL A 19 -10.52 -0.62 -5.35
C VAL A 19 -9.11 -0.80 -4.78
N ASP A 20 -8.38 -1.83 -5.18
CA ASP A 20 -7.02 -2.08 -4.67
C ASP A 20 -6.08 -0.92 -5.02
N LYS A 21 -6.21 -0.34 -6.23
CA LYS A 21 -5.42 0.83 -6.62
C LYS A 21 -5.71 2.03 -5.73
N SER A 22 -6.98 2.30 -5.45
CA SER A 22 -7.39 3.41 -4.59
C SER A 22 -6.90 3.25 -3.16
N ILE A 23 -7.02 2.04 -2.60
CA ILE A 23 -6.51 1.71 -1.26
C ILE A 23 -5.00 1.94 -1.19
N LEU A 24 -4.25 1.39 -2.14
CA LEU A 24 -2.78 1.55 -2.16
C LEU A 24 -2.37 3.02 -2.32
N ARG A 25 -3.02 3.77 -3.21
CA ARG A 25 -2.72 5.21 -3.40
C ARG A 25 -2.96 6.01 -2.13
N LEU A 26 -4.08 5.79 -1.45
CA LEU A 26 -4.41 6.47 -0.21
C LEU A 26 -3.39 6.14 0.89
N ALA A 27 -3.10 4.86 1.08
CA ALA A 27 -2.15 4.42 2.10
C ALA A 27 -0.73 4.96 1.82
N VAL A 28 -0.27 4.92 0.57
CA VAL A 28 1.05 5.48 0.20
C VAL A 28 1.10 6.99 0.37
N TYR A 29 0.01 7.70 0.08
CA TYR A 29 -0.08 9.13 0.38
C TYR A 29 0.09 9.39 1.87
N GLN A 30 -0.64 8.68 2.73
CA GLN A 30 -0.53 8.83 4.18
C GLN A 30 0.88 8.51 4.69
N LEU A 31 1.49 7.41 4.22
CA LEU A 31 2.85 7.03 4.59
C LEU A 31 3.91 8.08 4.23
N LYS A 32 3.67 8.87 3.17
CA LYS A 32 4.66 9.83 2.65
C LYS A 32 4.44 11.25 3.19
N PHE A 33 3.19 11.65 3.39
CA PHE A 33 2.84 13.05 3.62
C PHE A 33 2.13 13.31 4.94
N CYS A 34 1.78 12.27 5.71
CA CYS A 34 1.12 12.40 7.01
C CYS A 34 2.04 11.86 8.13
N PRO A 35 3.08 12.61 8.54
CA PRO A 35 4.06 12.16 9.55
C PRO A 35 3.46 11.95 10.95
N ASP A 36 2.29 12.53 11.19
CA ASP A 36 1.47 12.41 12.39
C ASP A 36 0.74 11.07 12.51
N ILE A 37 0.64 10.29 11.43
CA ILE A 37 -0.02 9.00 11.42
C ILE A 37 1.03 7.87 11.49
N PRO A 38 1.01 7.02 12.53
CA PRO A 38 1.95 5.91 12.63
C PRO A 38 1.83 4.96 11.42
N PRO A 39 2.95 4.56 10.77
CA PRO A 39 2.90 3.70 9.57
C PRO A 39 2.13 2.40 9.76
N ARG A 40 2.20 1.80 10.96
CA ARG A 40 1.46 0.58 11.30
C ARG A 40 -0.05 0.78 11.26
N VAL A 41 -0.54 1.95 11.66
CA VAL A 41 -1.97 2.29 11.61
C VAL A 41 -2.41 2.38 10.16
N VAL A 42 -1.68 3.11 9.32
CA VAL A 42 -1.97 3.23 7.87
C VAL A 42 -2.06 1.86 7.19
N ILE A 43 -1.10 0.97 7.48
CA ILE A 43 -1.08 -0.37 6.90
C ILE A 43 -2.28 -1.20 7.37
N ASN A 44 -2.59 -1.19 8.66
CA ASN A 44 -3.73 -1.93 9.20
C ASN A 44 -5.06 -1.45 8.59
N GLU A 45 -5.29 -0.14 8.51
CA GLU A 45 -6.52 0.41 7.93
C GLU A 45 -6.66 0.05 6.44
N ALA A 46 -5.55 0.07 5.68
CA ALA A 46 -5.57 -0.34 4.29
C ALA A 46 -5.94 -1.82 4.11
N ILE A 47 -5.49 -2.69 5.02
CA ILE A 47 -5.82 -4.12 5.03
C ILE A 47 -7.31 -4.32 5.35
N GLU A 48 -7.86 -3.59 6.33
CA GLU A 48 -9.28 -3.66 6.67
C GLU A 48 -10.17 -3.16 5.52
N LEU A 49 -9.78 -2.09 4.83
CA LEU A 49 -10.45 -1.64 3.61
C LEU A 49 -10.43 -2.71 2.52
N ALA A 50 -9.29 -3.39 2.34
CA ALA A 50 -9.16 -4.46 1.35
C ALA A 50 -10.03 -5.68 1.69
N LYS A 51 -10.17 -6.04 2.98
CA LYS A 51 -11.09 -7.09 3.43
C LYS A 51 -12.54 -6.74 3.16
N LYS A 52 -12.91 -5.48 3.38
CA LYS A 52 -14.30 -5.01 3.29
C LYS A 52 -14.78 -4.79 1.86
N PHE A 53 -13.91 -4.32 0.97
CA PHE A 53 -14.31 -3.80 -0.34
C PHE A 53 -13.67 -4.52 -1.53
N SER A 54 -12.78 -5.49 -1.30
CA SER A 54 -12.04 -6.16 -2.37
C SER A 54 -12.12 -7.69 -2.26
N THR A 55 -11.22 -8.40 -2.92
CA THR A 55 -11.23 -9.88 -2.96
C THR A 55 -10.54 -10.50 -1.75
N ASN A 56 -10.79 -11.79 -1.50
CA ASN A 56 -10.13 -12.55 -0.42
C ASN A 56 -8.59 -12.56 -0.51
N LYS A 57 -8.01 -12.30 -1.70
CA LYS A 57 -6.55 -12.23 -1.90
C LYS A 57 -5.97 -10.84 -1.64
N SER A 58 -6.81 -9.81 -1.65
CA SER A 58 -6.41 -8.41 -1.57
C SER A 58 -5.78 -8.01 -0.22
N PRO A 59 -6.24 -8.48 0.96
CA PRO A 59 -5.63 -8.11 2.24
C PRO A 59 -4.15 -8.48 2.34
N ALA A 60 -3.79 -9.71 1.97
CA ALA A 60 -2.41 -10.18 1.97
C ALA A 60 -1.55 -9.44 0.94
N PHE A 61 -2.13 -9.16 -0.24
CA PHE A 61 -1.47 -8.39 -1.29
C PHE A 61 -1.18 -6.95 -0.84
N VAL A 62 -2.18 -6.24 -0.31
CA VAL A 62 -2.04 -4.87 0.18
C VAL A 62 -0.99 -4.79 1.28
N ASN A 63 -1.00 -5.71 2.25
CA ASN A 63 0.04 -5.78 3.28
C ASN A 63 1.44 -5.88 2.67
N GLY A 64 1.65 -6.85 1.77
CA GLY A 64 2.96 -7.08 1.16
C GLY A 64 3.48 -5.89 0.35
N VAL A 65 2.59 -5.18 -0.36
CA VAL A 65 2.97 -3.97 -1.12
C VAL A 65 3.32 -2.82 -0.19
N LEU A 66 2.50 -2.56 0.84
CA LEU A 66 2.74 -1.44 1.74
C LEU A 66 3.98 -1.66 2.63
N ASP A 67 4.27 -2.89 3.03
CA ASP A 67 5.54 -3.24 3.69
C ASP A 67 6.75 -2.93 2.78
N ALA A 68 6.66 -3.26 1.49
CA ALA A 68 7.71 -2.95 0.53
C ALA A 68 7.86 -1.44 0.29
N VAL A 69 6.75 -0.70 0.22
CA VAL A 69 6.77 0.76 0.13
C VAL A 69 7.43 1.37 1.37
N LEU A 70 7.03 0.93 2.57
CA LEU A 70 7.57 1.47 3.82
C LEU A 70 9.08 1.25 3.94
N ARG A 71 9.58 0.07 3.54
CA ARG A 71 11.03 -0.19 3.49
C ARG A 71 11.76 0.77 2.55
N LYS A 72 11.21 1.05 1.37
CA LYS A 72 11.82 2.00 0.42
C LYS A 72 11.80 3.43 0.92
N LEU A 73 10.71 3.87 1.56
CA LEU A 73 10.62 5.20 2.13
C LEU A 73 11.65 5.41 3.25
N LYS A 74 11.86 4.40 4.10
CA LYS A 74 12.91 4.45 5.13
C LYS A 74 14.31 4.56 4.52
N ALA A 75 14.62 3.72 3.52
CA ALA A 75 15.91 3.74 2.84
C ALA A 75 16.20 5.01 2.01
N GLN A 76 15.20 5.87 1.75
CA GLN A 76 15.39 7.18 1.11
C GLN A 76 15.67 8.31 2.12
N ASN A 77 15.38 8.07 3.40
CA ASN A 77 15.53 9.04 4.49
C ASN A 77 16.79 8.79 5.34
N ASP A 78 17.52 7.69 5.07
CA ASP A 78 18.84 7.35 5.62
C ASP A 78 19.95 7.81 4.66
#